data_AF-A0A501WEV4-F1
#
_entry.id   AF-A0A501WEV4-F1
#
_cell.length_a   1.000
_cell.length_b   1.000
_cell.length_c   1.000
_cell.angle_alpha   90.00
_cell.angle_beta   90.00
_cell.angle_gamma   90.00
#
_symmetry.space_group_name_H-M   'P 1'
#
loop_
_entity.id
_entity.type
_entity.pdbx_description
1 polymer ?
#
loop_
_entity_poly.entity_id
_entity_poly.type
_entity_poly.pdbx_seq_one_letter_code
_entity_poly.pdbx_strand_id
1 'polypeptide(L)'
;MTKIKNLLSLAVCLLMGYATFGQTGIGQGRFFLQMQDGRVIYANRLQYKSPLFKSSHFLVNDSLKINPSMVNVFQNEDGFFARVEAGNRYDSFAKRVTDGPRIDKFYTTRTYYDGGGYGYSPYGYGYGMPRTSRKRIYFFSKDQGPLYVMNYDNLETALADNASSMALLRRYKKDKLINTGVSVVGAGLLVAGAVKSFSDSQEVNGTTQLNVSPLIYAGAGILGAQLVVNLFQKDKLTQAMEVYNYQLKQ
;
A
#
# COMPACT_ATOMS: atom_id res chain seq x y z
N MET A 1 -24.85 16.41 -57.45
CA MET A 1 -25.52 16.64 -56.14
C MET A 1 -25.46 15.37 -55.29
N THR A 2 -24.32 15.04 -54.67
CA THR A 2 -24.19 13.75 -53.92
C THR A 2 -22.99 13.71 -52.93
N LYS A 3 -22.65 14.82 -52.25
CA LYS A 3 -21.54 14.82 -51.27
C LYS A 3 -21.85 15.34 -49.86
N ILE A 4 -23.05 15.88 -49.61
CA ILE A 4 -23.38 16.52 -48.33
C ILE A 4 -24.01 15.56 -47.31
N LYS A 5 -24.65 14.47 -47.76
CA LYS A 5 -25.35 13.54 -46.85
C LYS A 5 -24.43 12.70 -45.95
N ASN A 6 -23.20 12.41 -46.38
CA ASN A 6 -22.28 11.54 -45.62
C ASN A 6 -21.42 12.28 -44.59
N LEU A 7 -21.34 13.61 -44.69
CA LEU A 7 -20.57 14.44 -43.74
C LEU A 7 -21.34 14.63 -42.41
N LEU A 8 -22.67 14.60 -42.48
CA LEU A 8 -23.55 14.77 -41.33
C LEU A 8 -23.53 13.55 -40.41
N SER A 9 -23.44 12.33 -40.96
CA SER A 9 -23.31 11.09 -40.19
C SER A 9 -21.97 10.98 -39.44
N LEU A 10 -20.88 11.49 -40.03
CA LEU A 10 -19.56 11.47 -39.39
C LEU A 10 -19.46 12.48 -38.23
N ALA A 11 -20.12 13.64 -38.37
CA ALA A 11 -20.19 14.65 -37.32
C ALA A 11 -21.04 14.18 -36.11
N VAL A 12 -22.10 13.41 -36.34
CA VAL A 12 -22.95 12.86 -35.27
C VAL A 12 -22.22 11.78 -34.45
N CYS A 13 -21.36 10.96 -35.06
CA CYS A 13 -20.55 9.98 -34.33
C CYS A 13 -19.42 10.63 -33.51
N LEU A 14 -18.86 11.75 -33.96
CA LEU A 14 -17.83 12.51 -33.22
C LEU A 14 -18.41 13.27 -32.01
N LEU A 15 -19.69 13.66 -32.04
CA LEU A 15 -20.36 14.33 -30.93
C LEU A 15 -20.84 13.36 -29.82
N MET A 16 -21.04 12.07 -30.12
CA MET A 16 -21.44 11.08 -29.11
C MET A 16 -20.27 10.58 -28.23
N GLY A 17 -19.02 10.90 -28.56
CA GLY A 17 -17.83 10.52 -27.77
C GLY A 17 -17.54 11.43 -26.55
N TYR A 18 -18.25 12.55 -26.37
CA TYR A 18 -17.94 13.55 -25.34
C TYR A 18 -18.83 13.48 -24.08
N ALA A 19 -19.73 12.50 -23.98
CA ALA A 19 -20.67 12.38 -22.87
C ALA A 19 -20.26 11.32 -21.83
N THR A 20 -18.99 11.30 -21.40
CA THR A 20 -18.59 10.64 -20.14
C THR A 20 -17.55 11.49 -19.40
N PHE A 21 -17.85 12.77 -19.19
CA PHE A 21 -17.23 13.50 -18.09
C PHE A 21 -18.10 13.27 -16.85
N GLY A 22 -17.53 12.57 -15.86
CA GLY A 22 -18.16 12.35 -14.57
C GLY A 22 -18.64 13.68 -14.00
N GLN A 23 -19.92 13.75 -13.70
CA GLN A 23 -20.51 14.86 -12.96
C GLN A 23 -19.84 14.93 -11.58
N THR A 24 -18.81 15.76 -11.43
CA THR A 24 -18.48 16.35 -10.12
C THR A 24 -19.51 17.45 -9.88
N GLY A 25 -20.73 17.03 -9.56
CA GLY A 25 -21.86 17.91 -9.29
C GLY A 25 -21.62 18.74 -8.03
N ILE A 26 -21.40 20.03 -8.23
CA ILE A 26 -21.70 21.06 -7.25
C ILE A 26 -23.24 21.05 -7.10
N GLY A 27 -23.79 20.46 -6.02
CA GLY A 27 -25.20 20.68 -5.70
C GLY A 27 -26.02 19.61 -4.97
N GLN A 28 -25.55 18.38 -4.71
CA GLN A 28 -26.33 17.40 -3.93
C GLN A 28 -25.42 16.56 -3.04
N GLY A 29 -25.62 16.65 -1.71
CA GLY A 29 -24.98 15.84 -0.66
C GLY A 29 -23.44 15.85 -0.61
N ARG A 30 -22.86 16.41 0.47
CA ARG A 30 -21.40 16.32 0.73
C ARG A 30 -20.90 14.87 0.82
N PHE A 31 -21.80 13.94 1.18
CA PHE A 31 -21.53 12.52 1.34
C PHE A 31 -22.39 11.71 0.36
N PHE A 32 -21.83 10.61 -0.12
CA PHE A 32 -22.53 9.74 -1.05
C PHE A 32 -22.06 8.28 -0.91
N LEU A 33 -22.89 7.36 -1.40
CA LEU A 33 -22.49 6.00 -1.71
C LEU A 33 -22.79 5.74 -3.18
N GLN A 34 -21.84 5.11 -3.86
CA GLN A 34 -22.05 4.52 -5.15
C GLN A 34 -22.22 3.01 -4.98
N MET A 35 -23.34 2.51 -5.47
CA MET A 35 -23.70 1.11 -5.47
C MET A 35 -22.95 0.36 -6.60
N GLN A 36 -22.85 -0.96 -6.50
CA GLN A 36 -22.23 -1.81 -7.53
C GLN A 36 -22.97 -1.76 -8.87
N ASP A 37 -24.27 -1.46 -8.85
CA ASP A 37 -25.09 -1.26 -10.04
C ASP A 37 -24.94 0.16 -10.65
N GLY A 38 -24.03 0.98 -10.10
CA GLY A 38 -23.76 2.34 -10.56
C GLY A 38 -24.66 3.42 -9.96
N ARG A 39 -25.72 3.07 -9.21
CA ARG A 39 -26.59 4.08 -8.58
C ARG A 39 -25.84 4.85 -7.50
N VAL A 40 -26.03 6.16 -7.45
CA VAL A 40 -25.45 7.04 -6.42
C VAL A 40 -26.54 7.51 -5.47
N ILE A 41 -26.32 7.30 -4.16
CA ILE A 41 -27.20 7.74 -3.08
C ILE A 41 -26.50 8.85 -2.32
N TYR A 42 -27.06 10.05 -2.37
CA TYR A 42 -26.56 11.20 -1.63
C TYR A 42 -27.11 11.24 -0.21
N ALA A 43 -26.29 11.72 0.73
CA ALA A 43 -26.62 11.78 2.14
C ALA A 43 -26.11 13.07 2.78
N ASN A 44 -26.83 13.56 3.79
CA ASN A 44 -26.35 14.60 4.69
C ASN A 44 -25.42 14.03 5.75
N ARG A 45 -25.62 12.75 6.11
CA ARG A 45 -24.78 12.02 7.06
C ARG A 45 -24.59 10.59 6.60
N LEU A 46 -23.35 10.15 6.55
CA LEU A 46 -22.98 8.79 6.18
C LEU A 46 -22.04 8.17 7.21
N GLN A 47 -22.45 7.04 7.80
CA GLN A 47 -21.63 6.30 8.77
C GLN A 47 -21.46 4.85 8.36
N TYR A 48 -20.23 4.34 8.44
CA TYR A 48 -19.93 2.92 8.33
C TYR A 48 -19.85 2.32 9.74
N LYS A 49 -20.72 1.33 10.03
CA LYS A 49 -20.75 0.64 11.33
C LYS A 49 -20.31 -0.81 11.13
N SER A 50 -19.34 -1.23 11.92
CA SER A 50 -18.88 -2.63 11.97
C SER A 50 -18.97 -3.16 13.42
N PRO A 51 -20.19 -3.43 13.92
CA PRO A 51 -20.39 -3.98 15.27
C PRO A 51 -19.77 -5.37 15.41
N LEU A 52 -19.27 -5.71 16.61
CA LEU A 52 -18.53 -6.95 16.87
C LEU A 52 -19.32 -8.25 16.63
N PHE A 53 -20.65 -8.21 16.78
CA PHE A 53 -21.52 -9.38 16.70
C PHE A 53 -22.63 -9.28 15.64
N LYS A 54 -22.61 -8.25 14.79
CA LYS A 54 -23.62 -8.07 13.73
C LYS A 54 -22.94 -7.79 12.41
N SER A 55 -23.66 -7.97 11.30
CA SER A 55 -23.15 -7.59 9.99
C SER A 55 -22.85 -6.08 9.92
N SER A 56 -21.73 -5.76 9.28
CA SER A 56 -21.37 -4.38 8.97
C SER A 56 -22.45 -3.78 8.08
N HIS A 57 -22.73 -2.48 8.24
CA HIS A 57 -23.73 -1.76 7.45
C HIS A 57 -23.41 -0.28 7.38
N PHE A 58 -23.88 0.36 6.31
CA PHE A 58 -23.92 1.81 6.20
C PHE A 58 -25.22 2.36 6.78
N LEU A 59 -25.13 3.46 7.51
CA LEU A 59 -26.28 4.26 7.95
C LEU A 59 -26.31 5.56 7.13
N VAL A 60 -27.40 5.74 6.40
CA VAL A 60 -27.67 6.90 5.55
C VAL A 60 -28.73 7.75 6.25
N ASN A 61 -28.39 8.99 6.58
CA ASN A 61 -29.27 9.92 7.31
C ASN A 61 -29.89 9.27 8.57
N ASP A 62 -29.09 8.49 9.30
CA ASP A 62 -29.44 7.81 10.55
C ASP A 62 -30.62 6.82 10.51
N SER A 63 -31.20 6.53 9.33
CA SER A 63 -32.41 5.71 9.19
C SER A 63 -32.24 4.55 8.21
N LEU A 64 -31.71 4.81 7.02
CA LEU A 64 -31.60 3.81 5.96
C LEU A 64 -30.32 2.98 6.15
N LYS A 65 -30.49 1.66 6.23
CA LYS A 65 -29.40 0.69 6.35
C LYS A 65 -29.08 0.09 4.99
N ILE A 66 -27.82 0.18 4.57
CA ILE A 66 -27.34 -0.40 3.30
C ILE A 66 -26.30 -1.47 3.60
N ASN A 67 -26.47 -2.65 3.00
CA ASN A 67 -25.51 -3.74 3.10
C ASN A 67 -24.20 -3.31 2.41
N PRO A 68 -23.04 -3.44 3.07
CA PRO A 68 -21.78 -3.01 2.50
C PRO A 68 -21.48 -3.71 1.19
N SER A 69 -21.82 -5.00 1.02
CA SER A 69 -21.57 -5.76 -0.21
C SER A 69 -22.10 -5.09 -1.48
N MET A 70 -23.15 -4.28 -1.38
CA MET A 70 -23.76 -3.58 -2.52
C MET A 70 -23.07 -2.25 -2.86
N VAL A 71 -22.11 -1.80 -2.06
CA VAL A 71 -21.44 -0.49 -2.20
C VAL A 71 -20.10 -0.67 -2.87
N ASN A 72 -19.83 0.05 -3.96
CA ASN A 72 -18.52 0.07 -4.61
C ASN A 72 -17.60 1.16 -4.03
N VAL A 73 -18.13 2.37 -3.87
CA VAL A 73 -17.39 3.54 -3.41
C VAL A 73 -18.27 4.33 -2.46
N PHE A 74 -17.68 4.99 -1.48
CA PHE A 74 -18.41 5.95 -0.66
C PHE A 74 -17.53 7.11 -0.20
N GLN A 75 -18.16 8.22 0.12
CA GLN A 75 -17.51 9.38 0.71
C GLN A 75 -18.25 9.81 1.97
N ASN A 76 -17.54 9.84 3.09
CA ASN A 76 -18.05 10.31 4.38
C ASN A 76 -17.19 11.46 4.92
N GLU A 77 -17.38 11.82 6.20
CA GLU A 77 -16.58 12.85 6.89
C GLU A 77 -15.08 12.53 6.94
N ASP A 78 -14.71 11.25 7.00
CA ASP A 78 -13.31 10.82 7.08
C ASP A 78 -12.59 10.91 5.73
N GLY A 79 -13.34 10.86 4.62
CA GLY A 79 -12.81 10.96 3.27
C GLY A 79 -13.50 10.04 2.27
N PHE A 80 -12.78 9.74 1.19
CA PHE A 80 -13.23 8.89 0.10
C PHE A 80 -12.68 7.48 0.26
N PHE A 81 -13.54 6.48 0.02
CA PHE A 81 -13.23 5.07 0.21
C PHE A 81 -13.71 4.26 -0.99
N ALA A 82 -12.87 3.34 -1.46
CA ALA A 82 -13.20 2.44 -2.55
C ALA A 82 -13.11 0.99 -2.09
N ARG A 83 -13.97 0.14 -2.65
CA ARG A 83 -14.03 -1.29 -2.36
C ARG A 83 -12.75 -1.98 -2.81
N VAL A 84 -12.14 -2.74 -1.91
CA VAL A 84 -11.07 -3.66 -2.28
C VAL A 84 -11.70 -4.92 -2.84
N GLU A 85 -11.30 -5.36 -4.05
CA GLU A 85 -11.75 -6.63 -4.60
C GLU A 85 -11.30 -7.77 -3.67
N ALA A 86 -12.30 -8.50 -3.15
CA ALA A 86 -12.11 -9.41 -2.05
C ALA A 86 -11.58 -10.76 -2.53
N GLY A 87 -10.29 -11.01 -2.27
CA GLY A 87 -9.93 -12.25 -1.59
C GLY A 87 -10.27 -12.13 -0.09
N ASN A 88 -10.53 -13.24 0.61
CA ASN A 88 -11.00 -13.37 2.02
C ASN A 88 -10.13 -12.69 3.13
N ARG A 89 -9.30 -11.69 2.84
CA ARG A 89 -8.18 -11.25 3.70
C ARG A 89 -8.05 -9.73 3.91
N TYR A 90 -8.93 -8.91 3.33
CA TYR A 90 -8.83 -7.44 3.40
C TYR A 90 -10.11 -6.81 3.97
N ASP A 91 -9.97 -5.69 4.68
CA ASP A 91 -11.12 -4.82 5.01
C ASP A 91 -11.85 -4.48 3.70
N SER A 92 -13.18 -4.45 3.74
CA SER A 92 -14.00 -4.30 2.52
C SER A 92 -13.73 -3.01 1.74
N PHE A 93 -13.09 -2.01 2.36
CA PHE A 93 -12.82 -0.70 1.77
C PHE A 93 -11.43 -0.18 2.13
N ALA A 94 -10.81 0.53 1.20
CA ALA A 94 -9.57 1.26 1.38
C ALA A 94 -9.82 2.77 1.28
N LYS A 95 -9.17 3.55 2.16
CA LYS A 95 -9.27 5.01 2.21
C LYS A 95 -8.30 5.64 1.21
N ARG A 96 -8.76 6.63 0.44
CA ARG A 96 -7.91 7.40 -0.46
C ARG A 96 -6.97 8.33 0.31
N VAL A 97 -5.70 8.31 -0.06
CA VAL A 97 -4.63 9.16 0.49
C VAL A 97 -4.24 10.25 -0.50
N THR A 98 -4.19 9.89 -1.77
CA THR A 98 -3.73 10.77 -2.85
C THR A 98 -4.73 10.70 -3.99
N ASP A 99 -5.20 11.87 -4.40
CA ASP A 99 -6.08 12.07 -5.56
C ASP A 99 -5.19 12.55 -6.72
N GLY A 100 -5.02 11.69 -7.72
CA GLY A 100 -4.15 11.92 -8.87
C GLY A 100 -4.95 12.00 -10.17
N PRO A 101 -4.44 12.71 -11.20
CA PRO A 101 -5.14 12.85 -12.47
C PRO A 101 -5.40 11.52 -13.18
N ARG A 102 -4.52 10.52 -12.98
CA ARG A 102 -4.69 9.17 -13.54
C ARG A 102 -4.51 8.07 -12.52
N ILE A 103 -3.74 8.28 -11.46
CA ILE A 103 -3.51 7.25 -10.44
C ILE A 103 -3.85 7.76 -9.05
N ASP A 104 -4.80 7.10 -8.42
CA ASP A 104 -5.18 7.33 -7.02
C ASP A 104 -4.48 6.33 -6.11
N LYS A 105 -4.08 6.80 -4.92
CA LYS A 105 -3.46 5.95 -3.88
C LYS A 105 -4.42 5.74 -2.72
N PHE A 106 -4.54 4.51 -2.27
CA PHE A 106 -5.40 4.12 -1.17
C PHE A 106 -4.63 3.32 -0.11
N TYR A 107 -5.19 3.23 1.10
CA TYR A 107 -4.70 2.32 2.12
C TYR A 107 -5.83 1.70 2.93
N THR A 108 -5.57 0.50 3.44
CA THR A 108 -6.33 -0.10 4.52
C THR A 108 -5.41 -0.47 5.68
N THR A 109 -5.97 -0.73 6.85
CA THR A 109 -5.21 -0.96 8.08
C THR A 109 -5.50 -2.34 8.62
N ARG A 110 -4.50 -3.22 8.60
CA ARG A 110 -4.62 -4.56 9.16
C ARG A 110 -4.01 -4.64 10.55
N THR A 111 -4.80 -5.09 11.51
CA THR A 111 -4.31 -5.51 12.82
C THR A 111 -3.93 -6.98 12.74
N TYR A 112 -2.66 -7.29 12.97
CA TYR A 112 -2.18 -8.65 13.16
C TYR A 112 -2.18 -8.92 14.67
N TYR A 113 -2.91 -9.95 15.06
CA TYR A 113 -2.82 -10.52 16.40
C TYR A 113 -1.80 -11.65 16.31
N ASP A 114 -0.58 -11.38 16.76
CA ASP A 114 0.44 -12.43 16.86
C ASP A 114 0.07 -13.33 18.05
N GLY A 115 -0.71 -14.36 17.75
CA GLY A 115 -1.20 -15.35 18.70
C GLY A 115 -0.32 -16.60 18.64
N GLY A 116 0.84 -16.53 19.28
CA GLY A 116 1.67 -17.71 19.56
C GLY A 116 2.98 -17.78 18.78
N GLY A 117 4.08 -17.97 19.50
CA GLY A 117 5.32 -18.49 18.95
C GLY A 117 6.56 -17.77 19.45
N TYR A 118 7.15 -18.30 20.53
CA TYR A 118 8.60 -18.33 20.82
C TYR A 118 9.47 -17.27 20.12
N GLY A 119 9.27 -16.00 20.47
CA GLY A 119 10.21 -14.93 20.14
C GLY A 119 11.36 -14.96 21.14
N TYR A 120 12.54 -15.40 20.71
CA TYR A 120 13.79 -15.35 21.49
C TYR A 120 14.10 -13.88 21.82
N SER A 121 13.78 -13.46 23.05
CA SER A 121 14.22 -12.18 23.60
C SER A 121 15.69 -12.33 24.04
N PRO A 122 16.63 -11.48 23.55
CA PRO A 122 18.03 -11.52 23.96
C PRO A 122 18.26 -11.20 25.45
N TYR A 123 17.25 -10.67 26.14
CA TYR A 123 17.27 -10.41 27.57
C TYR A 123 16.14 -11.22 28.22
N GLY A 124 16.54 -12.09 29.14
CA GLY A 124 15.72 -13.14 29.73
C GLY A 124 14.45 -12.67 30.47
N TYR A 125 13.57 -13.65 30.66
CA TYR A 125 12.36 -13.62 31.49
C TYR A 125 11.32 -12.54 31.15
N GLY A 126 10.37 -12.90 30.28
CA GLY A 126 9.13 -12.15 30.11
C GLY A 126 8.09 -12.94 29.35
N TYR A 127 6.97 -13.26 30.01
CA TYR A 127 5.75 -13.72 29.35
C TYR A 127 5.40 -12.75 28.22
N GLY A 128 5.51 -13.21 26.96
CA GLY A 128 5.27 -12.40 25.78
C GLY A 128 3.80 -12.04 25.65
N MET A 129 3.43 -10.82 26.06
CA MET A 129 2.13 -10.23 25.75
C MET A 129 1.90 -10.27 24.24
N PRO A 130 0.69 -10.60 23.76
CA PRO A 130 0.39 -10.62 22.32
C PRO A 130 0.65 -9.24 21.73
N ARG A 131 1.67 -9.14 20.88
CA ARG A 131 1.98 -7.90 20.17
C ARG A 131 0.95 -7.73 19.07
N THR A 132 0.04 -6.78 19.27
CA THR A 132 -0.80 -6.31 18.16
C THR A 132 0.05 -5.41 17.28
N SER A 133 0.34 -5.86 16.06
CA SER A 133 1.02 -5.03 15.07
C SER A 133 0.01 -4.53 14.05
N ARG A 134 -0.07 -3.22 13.87
CA ARG A 134 -0.97 -2.58 12.92
C ARG A 134 -0.16 -2.17 11.69
N LYS A 135 -0.42 -2.81 10.55
CA LYS A 135 0.27 -2.52 9.28
C LYS A 135 -0.70 -1.92 8.27
N ARG A 136 -0.26 -0.85 7.60
CA ARG A 136 -0.99 -0.29 6.45
C ARG A 136 -0.67 -1.12 5.21
N ILE A 137 -1.71 -1.49 4.47
CA ILE A 137 -1.61 -2.11 3.16
C ILE A 137 -2.05 -1.05 2.15
N TYR A 138 -1.21 -0.76 1.18
CA TYR A 138 -1.47 0.27 0.18
C TYR A 138 -2.01 -0.36 -1.11
N PHE A 139 -2.89 0.38 -1.77
CA PHE A 139 -3.48 0.04 -3.06
C PHE A 139 -3.38 1.24 -3.99
N PHE A 140 -3.56 1.00 -5.29
CA PHE A 140 -3.71 2.04 -6.27
C PHE A 140 -4.84 1.70 -7.26
N SER A 141 -5.45 2.73 -7.83
CA SER A 141 -6.34 2.60 -8.98
C SER A 141 -5.77 3.46 -10.11
N LYS A 142 -5.76 2.93 -11.33
CA LYS A 142 -5.38 3.66 -12.55
C LYS A 142 -6.64 3.93 -13.37
N ASP A 143 -6.81 5.17 -13.82
CA ASP A 143 -7.91 5.62 -14.68
C ASP A 143 -9.30 5.24 -14.15
N GLN A 144 -9.50 5.39 -12.82
CA GLN A 144 -10.72 4.99 -12.10
C GLN A 144 -11.09 3.50 -12.22
N GLY A 145 -10.11 2.64 -12.58
CA GLY A 145 -10.25 1.19 -12.63
C GLY A 145 -10.26 0.51 -11.25
N PRO A 146 -10.20 -0.83 -11.22
CA PRO A 146 -10.19 -1.59 -9.97
C PRO A 146 -8.96 -1.29 -9.10
N LEU A 147 -9.08 -1.57 -7.81
CA LEU A 147 -7.99 -1.40 -6.85
C LEU A 147 -7.00 -2.56 -6.92
N TYR A 148 -5.75 -2.25 -7.24
CA TYR A 148 -4.64 -3.19 -7.21
C TYR A 148 -3.76 -2.97 -5.98
N VAL A 149 -3.20 -4.05 -5.44
CA VAL A 149 -2.20 -3.95 -4.36
C VAL A 149 -0.99 -3.16 -4.86
N MET A 150 -0.52 -2.21 -4.05
CA MET A 150 0.65 -1.39 -4.37
C MET A 150 1.94 -2.20 -4.16
N ASN A 151 2.32 -2.95 -5.19
CA ASN A 151 3.56 -3.71 -5.25
C ASN A 151 4.29 -3.42 -6.58
N TYR A 152 5.53 -3.89 -6.69
CA TYR A 152 6.35 -3.65 -7.88
C TYR A 152 5.69 -4.21 -9.16
N ASP A 153 5.18 -5.43 -9.14
CA ASP A 153 4.68 -6.12 -10.35
C ASP A 153 3.43 -5.43 -10.94
N ASN A 154 2.49 -5.05 -10.07
CA ASN A 154 1.30 -4.32 -10.49
C ASN A 154 1.64 -2.91 -10.97
N LEU A 155 2.57 -2.22 -10.30
CA LEU A 155 2.99 -0.87 -10.70
C LEU A 155 3.83 -0.88 -11.98
N GLU A 156 4.66 -1.90 -12.20
CA GLU A 156 5.43 -2.07 -13.44
C GLU A 156 4.49 -2.17 -14.64
N THR A 157 3.42 -2.95 -14.51
CA THR A 157 2.40 -3.08 -15.55
C THR A 157 1.61 -1.77 -15.72
N ALA A 158 1.19 -1.15 -14.62
CA ALA A 158 0.37 0.05 -14.65
C ALA A 158 1.12 1.31 -15.11
N LEU A 159 2.44 1.40 -14.91
CA LEU A 159 3.28 2.55 -15.24
C LEU A 159 4.14 2.31 -16.49
N ALA A 160 3.92 1.21 -17.21
CA ALA A 160 4.74 0.80 -18.37
C ALA A 160 4.76 1.86 -19.50
N ASP A 161 3.73 2.68 -19.59
CA ASP A 161 3.58 3.79 -20.54
C ASP A 161 4.42 5.02 -20.18
N ASN A 162 5.12 5.03 -19.04
CA ASN A 162 5.93 6.16 -18.58
C ASN A 162 7.38 5.76 -18.26
N ALA A 163 8.31 6.17 -19.13
CA ALA A 163 9.74 5.85 -18.98
C ALA A 163 10.35 6.39 -17.67
N SER A 164 9.88 7.54 -17.18
CA SER A 164 10.42 8.20 -15.98
C SER A 164 10.04 7.43 -14.71
N SER A 165 8.76 7.06 -14.60
CA SER A 165 8.26 6.19 -13.53
C SER A 165 8.91 4.81 -13.58
N MET A 166 9.09 4.24 -14.76
CA MET A 166 9.78 2.95 -14.93
C MET A 166 11.24 2.98 -14.48
N ALA A 167 11.95 4.11 -14.66
CA ALA A 167 13.30 4.26 -14.14
C ALA A 167 13.34 4.19 -12.61
N LEU A 168 12.35 4.78 -11.92
CA LEU A 168 12.23 4.72 -10.46
C LEU A 168 11.89 3.30 -9.97
N LEU A 169 10.98 2.60 -10.66
CA LEU A 169 10.66 1.20 -10.35
C LEU A 169 11.89 0.30 -10.50
N ARG A 170 12.64 0.42 -11.60
CA ARG A 170 13.87 -0.36 -11.82
C ARG A 170 14.92 -0.09 -10.73
N ARG A 171 15.05 1.17 -10.28
CA ARG A 171 15.90 1.51 -9.13
C ARG A 171 15.40 0.84 -7.85
N TYR A 172 14.09 0.84 -7.59
CA TYR A 172 13.53 0.12 -6.44
C TYR A 172 13.90 -1.36 -6.45
N LYS A 173 13.78 -2.05 -7.59
CA LYS A 173 14.14 -3.47 -7.73
C LYS A 173 15.63 -3.70 -7.47
N LYS A 174 16.51 -2.84 -8.01
CA LYS A 174 17.97 -2.91 -7.78
C LYS A 174 18.32 -2.70 -6.31
N ASP A 175 17.78 -1.65 -5.68
CA ASP A 175 18.01 -1.37 -4.26
C ASP A 175 17.55 -2.53 -3.38
N LYS A 176 16.37 -3.11 -3.66
CA LYS A 176 15.88 -4.26 -2.92
C LYS A 176 16.86 -5.44 -3.00
N LEU A 177 17.39 -5.72 -4.19
CA LEU A 177 18.38 -6.78 -4.39
C LEU A 177 19.69 -6.50 -3.66
N ILE A 178 20.20 -5.25 -3.74
CA ILE A 178 21.41 -4.83 -3.02
C ILE A 178 21.20 -4.96 -1.51
N ASN A 179 20.09 -4.44 -0.98
CA ASN A 179 19.78 -4.50 0.45
C ASN A 179 19.69 -5.94 0.96
N THR A 180 19.08 -6.85 0.18
CA THR A 180 19.05 -8.28 0.49
C THR A 180 20.46 -8.86 0.48
N GLY A 181 21.27 -8.60 -0.55
CA GLY A 181 22.65 -9.07 -0.62
C GLY A 181 23.51 -8.59 0.56
N VAL A 182 23.45 -7.30 0.87
CA VAL A 182 24.17 -6.67 2.00
C VAL A 182 23.73 -7.28 3.33
N SER A 183 22.42 -7.53 3.50
CA SER A 183 21.90 -8.15 4.72
C SER A 183 22.36 -9.59 4.88
N VAL A 184 22.39 -10.38 3.80
CA VAL A 184 22.91 -11.75 3.80
C VAL A 184 24.40 -11.77 4.14
N VAL A 185 25.19 -10.88 3.54
CA VAL A 185 26.63 -10.76 3.83
C VAL A 185 26.86 -10.33 5.27
N GLY A 186 26.15 -9.32 5.76
CA GLY A 186 26.26 -8.84 7.15
C GLY A 186 25.90 -9.92 8.17
N ALA A 187 24.80 -10.66 7.94
CA ALA A 187 24.42 -11.80 8.77
C ALA A 187 25.45 -12.93 8.73
N GLY A 188 25.99 -13.24 7.53
CA GLY A 188 27.05 -14.24 7.37
C GLY A 188 28.32 -13.88 8.14
N LEU A 189 28.75 -12.61 8.09
CA LEU A 189 29.89 -12.11 8.86
C LEU A 189 29.66 -12.16 10.37
N LEU A 190 28.44 -11.84 10.83
CA LEU A 190 28.09 -11.98 12.24
C LEU A 190 28.18 -13.43 12.72
N VAL A 191 27.62 -14.38 11.96
CA VAL A 191 27.65 -15.81 12.31
C VAL A 191 29.09 -16.33 12.28
N ALA A 192 29.85 -16.04 11.22
CA ALA A 192 31.24 -16.47 11.11
C ALA A 192 32.12 -15.85 12.22
N GLY A 193 31.90 -14.57 12.52
CA GLY A 193 32.58 -13.88 13.60
C GLY A 193 32.24 -14.46 14.97
N ALA A 194 30.99 -14.81 15.23
CA ALA A 194 30.57 -15.47 16.46
C ALA A 194 31.25 -16.83 16.63
N VAL A 195 31.19 -17.68 15.59
CA VAL A 195 31.85 -19.00 15.60
C VAL A 195 33.35 -18.86 15.88
N LYS A 196 34.03 -17.93 15.19
CA LYS A 196 35.46 -17.68 15.42
C LYS A 196 35.75 -17.15 16.84
N SER A 197 34.88 -16.30 17.38
CA SER A 197 35.06 -15.76 18.74
C SER A 197 34.92 -16.85 19.82
N PHE A 198 34.07 -17.86 19.58
CA PHE A 198 33.95 -19.03 20.46
C PHE A 198 35.10 -20.03 20.28
N SER A 199 35.67 -20.16 19.09
CA SER A 199 36.84 -21.04 18.87
C SER A 199 38.13 -20.45 19.43
N ASP A 200 38.28 -19.13 19.35
CA ASP A 200 39.49 -18.40 19.79
C ASP A 200 39.40 -17.95 21.26
N SER A 201 38.28 -18.22 21.96
CA SER A 201 38.16 -17.95 23.40
C SER A 201 38.99 -18.95 24.20
N GLN A 202 40.08 -18.48 24.81
CA GLN A 202 40.91 -19.26 25.72
C GLN A 202 40.47 -19.01 27.17
N GLU A 203 40.34 -20.09 27.93
CA GLU A 203 40.13 -20.05 29.36
C GLU A 203 41.50 -19.90 30.05
N VAL A 204 41.76 -18.72 30.61
CA VAL A 204 43.01 -18.44 31.35
C VAL A 204 42.61 -18.15 32.79
N ASN A 205 43.07 -19.02 33.72
CA ASN A 205 42.86 -18.89 35.17
C ASN A 205 41.39 -18.72 35.62
N GLY A 206 40.44 -19.48 35.04
CA GLY A 206 39.03 -19.45 35.46
C GLY A 206 38.26 -18.19 35.04
N THR A 207 38.88 -17.32 34.25
CA THR A 207 38.24 -16.18 33.58
C THR A 207 38.25 -16.38 32.07
N THR A 208 37.07 -16.52 31.47
CA THR A 208 36.92 -16.60 30.02
C THR A 208 37.17 -15.22 29.41
N GLN A 209 38.32 -15.01 28.77
CA GLN A 209 38.54 -13.82 27.95
C GLN A 209 37.94 -14.05 26.57
N LEU A 210 36.76 -13.46 26.34
CA LEU A 210 36.11 -13.47 25.03
C LEU A 210 36.89 -12.56 24.06
N ASN A 211 37.61 -13.17 23.12
CA ASN A 211 38.24 -12.45 22.02
C ASN A 211 37.22 -12.25 20.89
N VAL A 212 36.54 -11.10 20.90
CA VAL A 212 35.51 -10.77 19.92
C VAL A 212 36.15 -10.55 18.55
N SER A 213 35.79 -11.40 17.58
CA SER A 213 36.31 -11.32 16.22
C SER A 213 35.97 -9.97 15.56
N PRO A 214 36.93 -9.33 14.85
CA PRO A 214 36.68 -8.14 14.04
C PRO A 214 35.53 -8.30 13.04
N LEU A 215 35.22 -9.53 12.62
CA LEU A 215 34.11 -9.85 11.73
C LEU A 215 32.74 -9.54 12.34
N ILE A 216 32.60 -9.64 13.67
CA ILE A 216 31.37 -9.28 14.37
C ILE A 216 31.13 -7.78 14.25
N TYR A 217 32.15 -6.97 14.50
CA TYR A 217 32.05 -5.51 14.37
C TYR A 217 31.77 -5.09 12.92
N ALA A 218 32.42 -5.74 11.94
CA ALA A 218 32.16 -5.50 10.53
C ALA A 218 30.70 -5.85 10.16
N GLY A 219 30.20 -7.01 10.57
CA GLY A 219 28.81 -7.44 10.34
C GLY A 219 27.80 -6.48 10.98
N ALA A 220 28.03 -6.08 12.23
CA ALA A 220 27.18 -5.12 12.95
C ALA A 220 27.19 -3.73 12.28
N GLY A 221 28.35 -3.25 11.83
CA GLY A 221 28.49 -1.97 11.13
C GLY A 221 27.72 -1.96 9.81
N ILE A 222 27.83 -3.03 9.01
CA ILE A 222 27.12 -3.17 7.74
C ILE A 222 25.59 -3.17 7.95
N LEU A 223 25.09 -3.98 8.89
CA LEU A 223 23.65 -4.04 9.17
C LEU A 223 23.12 -2.74 9.79
N GLY A 224 23.91 -2.10 10.65
CA GLY A 224 23.58 -0.80 11.24
C GLY A 224 23.43 0.29 10.17
N ALA A 225 24.41 0.39 9.26
CA ALA A 225 24.34 1.32 8.14
C ALA A 225 23.11 1.07 7.25
N GLN A 226 22.81 -0.20 6.96
CA GLN A 226 21.65 -0.60 6.17
C GLN A 226 20.33 -0.17 6.81
N LEU A 227 20.19 -0.31 8.14
CA LEU A 227 18.99 0.08 8.87
C LEU A 227 18.75 1.59 8.81
N VAL A 228 19.81 2.38 9.01
CA VAL A 228 19.74 3.84 8.91
C VAL A 228 19.31 4.28 7.52
N VAL A 229 19.94 3.73 6.46
CA VAL A 229 19.58 4.05 5.08
C VAL A 229 18.11 3.71 4.79
N ASN A 230 17.65 2.54 5.21
CA ASN A 230 16.26 2.11 5.00
C ASN A 230 15.24 2.97 5.78
N LEU A 231 15.63 3.57 6.91
CA LEU A 231 14.74 4.43 7.70
C LEU A 231 14.47 5.77 7.01
N PHE A 232 15.47 6.33 6.33
CA PHE A 232 15.39 7.64 5.68
C PHE A 232 15.01 7.59 4.19
N GLN A 233 15.05 6.41 3.56
CA GLN A 233 14.62 6.27 2.18
C GLN A 233 13.11 6.41 2.03
N LYS A 234 12.68 7.43 1.27
CA LYS A 234 11.29 7.55 0.81
C LYS A 234 10.92 6.34 -0.06
N ASP A 235 9.68 5.88 0.08
CA ASP A 235 9.15 4.78 -0.72
C ASP A 235 9.17 5.11 -2.22
N LYS A 236 10.05 4.43 -2.96
CA LYS A 236 10.25 4.66 -4.40
C LYS A 236 9.04 4.24 -5.23
N LEU A 237 8.20 3.32 -4.74
CA LEU A 237 6.95 2.96 -5.41
C LEU A 237 5.99 4.15 -5.41
N THR A 238 5.88 4.83 -4.27
CA THR A 238 5.09 6.06 -4.15
C THR A 238 5.63 7.17 -5.06
N GLN A 239 6.95 7.37 -5.09
CA GLN A 239 7.57 8.35 -5.99
C GLN A 239 7.30 8.07 -7.47
N ALA A 240 7.32 6.80 -7.89
CA ALA A 240 7.03 6.42 -9.27
C ALA A 240 5.61 6.82 -9.69
N MET A 241 4.63 6.65 -8.79
CA MET A 241 3.25 7.10 -9.01
C MET A 241 3.13 8.63 -9.05
N GLU A 242 3.83 9.32 -8.15
CA GLU A 242 3.84 10.79 -8.11
C GLU A 242 4.41 11.39 -9.40
N VAL A 243 5.53 10.85 -9.91
CA VAL A 243 6.14 11.27 -11.18
C VAL A 243 5.19 11.04 -12.36
N TYR A 244 4.51 9.90 -12.37
CA TYR A 244 3.52 9.58 -13.41
C TYR A 244 2.41 10.63 -13.45
N ASN A 245 1.81 10.89 -12.28
CA ASN A 245 0.74 11.87 -12.12
C ASN A 245 1.19 13.31 -12.43
N TYR A 246 2.45 13.64 -12.18
CA TYR A 246 2.99 14.97 -12.44
C TYR A 246 3.17 15.24 -13.94
N GLN A 247 3.70 14.28 -14.70
CA GLN A 247 3.97 14.46 -16.14
C GLN A 247 2.71 14.64 -16.99
N LEU A 248 1.56 14.23 -16.47
CA LEU A 248 0.27 14.39 -17.15
C LEU A 248 -0.39 15.75 -16.89
N LYS A 249 0.11 16.51 -15.91
CA LYS A 249 -0.38 17.88 -15.62
C LYS A 249 0.33 18.94 -16.43
N GLN A 250 1.46 18.59 -17.06
CA GLN A 250 2.21 19.45 -17.97
C GLN A 250 1.69 19.30 -19.39
#